data_AF-A0A939H693-F1
#
_entry.id   AF-A0A939H693-F1
#
_cell.length_a   1.000
_cell.length_b   1.000
_cell.length_c   1.000
_cell.angle_alpha   90.00
_cell.angle_beta   90.00
_cell.angle_gamma   90.00
#
_symmetry.space_group_name_H-M   'P 1'
#
loop_
_entity.id
_entity.type
_entity.pdbx_description
1 polymer ?
#
loop_
_entity_poly.entity_id
_entity_poly.type
_entity_poly.pdbx_seq_one_letter_code
_entity_poly.pdbx_strand_id
1 'polypeptide(L)'
;MQKSFNSFEVVDEQIIIKRIDKSLLTYGEIRIPNYLRDFFHFHEMEKHDRWDITIHYNKTEFYGVLYLDDYKRLRGKLRWGKDLTRELSNVTAKYVFESYGYEIREESTPLLRLEKIDRKTFNADIIFPEDVERDAREYMLHADKFIYGVKARFENDPDIRMKVLKLKGMSCAICGFNYENYYGDVARGYIQIHHIIRDENHMEEYDIEKDFIPICENCHGILHRNKENNLSVSELKQIIKLRHELRKTEKE
;
A
#
# COMPACT_ATOMS: atom_id res chain seq x y z
N MET A 1 -29.32 6.24 12.00
CA MET A 1 -29.52 5.45 10.77
C MET A 1 -28.65 6.10 9.70
N GLN A 2 -27.71 5.46 9.01
CA GLN A 2 -27.53 4.06 8.67
C GLN A 2 -26.01 3.88 8.43
N LYS A 3 -25.36 2.93 9.12
CA LYS A 3 -23.96 2.58 8.88
C LYS A 3 -23.82 2.10 7.43
N SER A 4 -23.13 2.86 6.60
CA SER A 4 -22.76 2.46 5.24
C SER A 4 -21.25 2.20 5.22
N PHE A 5 -20.81 1.11 5.83
CA PHE A 5 -19.43 0.65 5.69
C PHE A 5 -19.34 -0.13 4.37
N ASN A 6 -18.87 0.55 3.31
CA ASN A 6 -18.57 -0.12 2.05
C ASN A 6 -17.46 -1.16 2.31
N SER A 7 -17.68 -2.41 1.89
CA SER A 7 -16.66 -3.46 2.03
C SER A 7 -15.42 -3.22 1.19
N PHE A 8 -15.47 -2.21 0.33
CA PHE A 8 -14.39 -1.78 -0.53
C PHE A 8 -13.99 -0.36 -0.19
N GLU A 9 -12.71 -0.10 -0.41
CA GLU A 9 -12.08 1.20 -0.31
C GLU A 9 -11.23 1.40 -1.55
N VAL A 10 -11.38 2.55 -2.19
CA VAL A 10 -10.58 2.94 -3.35
C VAL A 10 -9.41 3.75 -2.81
N VAL A 11 -8.19 3.25 -3.00
CA VAL A 11 -6.99 3.98 -2.59
C VAL A 11 -6.63 5.00 -3.67
N ASP A 12 -6.69 4.57 -4.93
CA ASP A 12 -6.48 5.34 -6.15
C ASP A 12 -7.05 4.56 -7.36
N GLU A 13 -6.73 4.99 -8.59
CA GLU A 13 -7.23 4.40 -9.83
C GLU A 13 -6.70 2.98 -10.13
N GLN A 14 -5.59 2.57 -9.51
CA GLN A 14 -4.94 1.27 -9.71
C GLN A 14 -5.10 0.36 -8.50
N ILE A 15 -5.36 0.89 -7.31
CA ILE A 15 -5.44 0.10 -6.07
C ILE A 15 -6.82 0.20 -5.44
N ILE A 16 -7.43 -0.97 -5.25
CA ILE A 16 -8.58 -1.13 -4.36
C ILE A 16 -8.23 -2.06 -3.21
N ILE A 17 -8.92 -1.84 -2.09
CA ILE A 17 -8.86 -2.69 -0.92
C ILE A 17 -10.25 -3.27 -0.71
N LYS A 18 -10.32 -4.59 -0.60
CA LYS A 18 -11.53 -5.33 -0.26
C LYS A 18 -11.33 -5.99 1.09
N ARG A 19 -12.19 -5.69 2.06
CA ARG A 19 -12.25 -6.47 3.31
C ARG A 19 -12.59 -7.92 2.96
N ILE A 20 -11.80 -8.88 3.44
CA ILE A 20 -12.06 -10.30 3.17
C ILE A 20 -13.32 -10.70 3.93
N ASP A 21 -14.23 -11.39 3.24
CA ASP A 21 -15.47 -11.89 3.83
C ASP A 21 -15.64 -13.38 3.56
N LYS A 22 -16.59 -13.99 4.26
CA LYS A 22 -16.88 -15.41 4.11
C LYS A 22 -17.24 -15.79 2.66
N SER A 23 -17.94 -14.93 1.93
CA SER A 23 -18.32 -15.23 0.54
C SER A 23 -17.12 -15.30 -0.39
N LEU A 24 -16.14 -14.41 -0.21
CA LEU A 24 -14.88 -14.42 -0.95
C LEU A 24 -14.14 -15.75 -0.76
N LEU A 25 -13.99 -16.20 0.49
CA LEU A 25 -13.29 -17.45 0.83
C LEU A 25 -14.08 -18.71 0.50
N THR A 26 -15.42 -18.64 0.48
CA THR A 26 -16.27 -19.80 0.19
C THR A 26 -16.42 -20.03 -1.32
N TYR A 27 -16.55 -18.96 -2.09
CA TYR A 27 -16.93 -19.04 -3.51
C TYR A 27 -15.83 -18.61 -4.48
N GLY A 28 -14.71 -18.05 -4.00
CA GLY A 28 -13.67 -17.48 -4.85
C GLY A 28 -14.23 -16.36 -5.73
N GLU A 29 -15.13 -15.54 -5.17
CA GLU A 29 -15.89 -14.51 -5.88
C GLU A 29 -15.89 -13.21 -5.08
N ILE A 30 -15.73 -12.10 -5.79
CA ILE A 30 -16.02 -10.76 -5.30
C ILE A 30 -17.10 -10.12 -6.18
N ARG A 31 -18.16 -9.64 -5.54
CA ARG A 31 -19.20 -8.85 -6.20
C ARG A 31 -18.78 -7.39 -6.25
N ILE A 32 -18.60 -6.86 -7.45
CA ILE A 32 -18.11 -5.51 -7.68
C ILE A 32 -19.30 -4.52 -7.57
N PRO A 33 -19.21 -3.48 -6.72
CA PRO A 33 -20.15 -2.37 -6.69
C PRO A 33 -20.10 -1.53 -7.97
N ASN A 34 -21.20 -0.84 -8.29
CA ASN A 34 -21.29 -0.06 -9.53
C ASN A 34 -20.28 1.09 -9.62
N TYR A 35 -19.84 1.66 -8.49
CA TYR A 35 -18.82 2.72 -8.49
C TYR A 35 -17.40 2.22 -8.81
N LEU A 36 -17.16 0.91 -8.76
CA LEU A 36 -15.89 0.29 -9.17
C LEU A 36 -15.90 -0.17 -10.63
N ARG A 37 -16.91 0.20 -11.41
CA ARG A 37 -17.01 -0.27 -12.80
C ARG A 37 -15.84 0.17 -13.67
N ASP A 38 -15.39 1.40 -13.50
CA ASP A 38 -14.32 1.96 -14.31
C ASP A 38 -12.97 1.33 -13.96
N PHE A 39 -12.75 1.04 -12.67
CA PHE A 39 -11.57 0.29 -12.22
C PHE A 39 -11.40 -1.03 -12.99
N PHE A 40 -12.49 -1.78 -13.19
CA PHE A 40 -12.50 -3.06 -13.89
C PHE A 40 -12.87 -2.98 -15.38
N HIS A 41 -12.97 -1.78 -15.96
CA HIS A 41 -13.38 -1.57 -17.36
C HIS A 41 -14.71 -2.24 -17.75
N PHE A 42 -15.65 -2.36 -16.81
CA PHE A 42 -16.95 -3.00 -17.10
C PHE A 42 -17.80 -2.20 -18.10
N HIS A 43 -17.48 -0.94 -18.38
CA HIS A 43 -18.15 -0.15 -19.42
C HIS A 43 -17.76 -0.59 -20.84
N GLU A 44 -16.64 -1.28 -21.02
CA GLU A 44 -16.19 -1.82 -22.31
C GLU A 44 -16.65 -3.28 -22.54
N MET A 45 -17.30 -3.87 -21.54
CA MET A 45 -17.80 -5.26 -21.60
C MET A 45 -19.23 -5.29 -22.10
N GLU A 46 -19.51 -6.21 -23.02
CA GLU A 46 -20.89 -6.50 -23.40
C GLU A 46 -21.62 -7.29 -22.32
N LYS A 47 -22.93 -7.39 -22.47
CA LYS A 47 -23.77 -8.14 -21.54
C LYS A 47 -23.40 -9.63 -21.61
N HIS A 48 -23.13 -10.26 -20.46
CA HIS A 48 -22.59 -11.63 -20.35
C HIS A 48 -21.15 -11.80 -20.83
N ASP A 49 -20.43 -10.71 -21.11
CA ASP A 49 -19.01 -10.84 -21.44
C ASP A 49 -18.23 -11.45 -20.29
N ARG A 50 -17.19 -12.16 -20.70
CA ARG A 50 -16.23 -12.81 -19.83
C ARG A 50 -14.85 -12.41 -20.28
N TRP A 51 -14.09 -11.77 -19.41
CA TRP A 51 -12.67 -11.52 -19.65
C TRP A 51 -11.85 -12.39 -18.73
N ASP A 52 -11.01 -13.20 -19.35
CA ASP A 52 -9.96 -13.93 -18.65
C ASP A 52 -8.91 -12.94 -18.15
N ILE A 53 -8.50 -13.13 -16.90
CA ILE A 53 -7.53 -12.29 -16.23
C ILE A 53 -6.49 -13.14 -15.51
N THR A 54 -5.35 -12.52 -15.22
CA THR A 54 -4.29 -13.10 -14.41
C THR A 54 -4.21 -12.36 -13.07
N ILE A 55 -4.15 -13.11 -11.98
CA ILE A 55 -3.96 -12.58 -10.62
C ILE A 55 -2.64 -13.11 -10.10
N HIS A 56 -1.68 -12.24 -9.82
CA HIS A 56 -0.44 -12.62 -9.16
C HIS A 56 -0.62 -12.55 -7.65
N TYR A 57 -0.28 -13.63 -6.95
CA TYR A 57 -0.25 -13.67 -5.50
C TYR A 57 0.96 -14.48 -5.05
N ASN A 58 1.78 -13.93 -4.14
CA ASN A 58 3.03 -14.57 -3.67
C ASN A 58 3.94 -15.07 -4.82
N LYS A 59 4.14 -14.24 -5.85
CA LYS A 59 4.95 -14.58 -7.05
C LYS A 59 4.42 -15.78 -7.86
N THR A 60 3.18 -16.21 -7.62
CA THR A 60 2.50 -17.28 -8.34
C THR A 60 1.33 -16.70 -9.13
N GLU A 61 1.15 -17.15 -10.37
CA GLU A 61 0.05 -16.71 -11.22
C GLU A 61 -1.18 -17.57 -11.01
N PHE A 62 -2.33 -16.92 -10.87
CA PHE A 62 -3.63 -17.56 -10.73
C PHE A 62 -4.58 -17.06 -11.81
N TYR A 63 -5.33 -18.00 -12.38
CA TYR A 63 -6.37 -17.68 -13.34
C TYR A 63 -7.59 -17.08 -12.64
N GLY A 64 -8.08 -15.96 -13.19
CA GLY A 64 -9.30 -15.30 -12.78
C GLY A 64 -10.19 -14.92 -13.95
N VAL A 65 -11.38 -14.42 -13.62
CA VAL A 65 -12.40 -14.01 -14.58
C VAL A 65 -13.11 -12.75 -14.09
N LEU A 66 -13.18 -11.75 -14.95
CA LEU A 66 -14.14 -10.65 -14.83
C LEU A 66 -15.39 -11.00 -15.63
N TYR A 67 -16.55 -10.82 -15.02
CA TYR A 67 -17.84 -11.17 -15.60
C TYR A 67 -18.91 -10.12 -15.28
N LEU A 68 -19.72 -9.76 -16.28
CA LEU A 68 -20.84 -8.82 -16.12
C LEU A 68 -22.19 -9.56 -16.11
N ASP A 69 -22.87 -9.59 -14.97
CA ASP A 69 -24.14 -10.31 -14.76
C ASP A 69 -25.38 -9.50 -15.18
N ASP A 70 -26.48 -10.18 -15.53
CA ASP A 70 -27.74 -9.63 -16.09
C ASP A 70 -28.80 -9.21 -15.04
N TYR A 71 -28.53 -9.28 -13.74
CA TYR A 71 -29.60 -9.06 -12.77
C TYR A 71 -29.94 -7.56 -12.56
N LYS A 72 -30.79 -6.99 -13.44
CA LYS A 72 -31.46 -5.66 -13.40
C LYS A 72 -30.57 -4.41 -13.20
N ARG A 73 -29.28 -4.57 -12.86
CA ARG A 73 -28.33 -3.50 -12.49
C ARG A 73 -26.92 -3.74 -13.04
N LEU A 74 -26.70 -4.70 -13.95
CA LEU A 74 -25.39 -5.02 -14.57
C LEU A 74 -24.24 -5.09 -13.55
N ARG A 75 -24.28 -6.06 -12.63
CA ARG A 75 -23.30 -6.09 -11.53
C ARG A 75 -22.09 -6.91 -11.95
N GLY A 76 -20.92 -6.27 -11.92
CA GLY A 76 -19.65 -6.93 -12.20
C GLY A 76 -19.27 -7.93 -11.11
N LYS A 77 -18.56 -8.98 -11.49
CA LYS A 77 -18.00 -9.99 -10.60
C LYS A 77 -16.56 -10.27 -11.00
N LEU A 78 -15.71 -10.42 -10.00
CA LEU A 78 -14.37 -10.97 -10.12
C LEU A 78 -14.39 -12.37 -9.51
N ARG A 79 -13.94 -13.38 -10.24
CA ARG A 79 -13.89 -14.77 -9.77
C ARG A 79 -12.52 -15.37 -10.03
N TRP A 80 -12.13 -16.38 -9.24
CA TRP A 80 -10.88 -17.12 -9.44
C TRP A 80 -11.03 -18.58 -9.04
N GLY A 81 -10.00 -19.38 -9.34
CA GLY A 81 -9.98 -20.81 -9.08
C GLY A 81 -9.92 -21.22 -7.60
N LYS A 82 -10.09 -22.51 -7.34
CA LYS A 82 -9.99 -23.06 -5.98
C LYS A 82 -8.59 -22.92 -5.38
N ASP A 83 -7.54 -22.85 -6.21
CA ASP A 83 -6.16 -22.75 -5.72
C ASP A 83 -5.90 -21.41 -5.03
N LEU A 84 -6.21 -20.27 -5.68
CA LEU A 84 -6.09 -18.97 -5.03
C LEU A 84 -7.03 -18.88 -3.81
N THR A 85 -8.24 -19.44 -3.90
CA THR A 85 -9.16 -19.50 -2.75
C THR A 85 -8.55 -20.25 -1.56
N ARG A 86 -7.86 -21.36 -1.82
CA ARG A 86 -7.16 -22.16 -0.79
C ARG A 86 -5.99 -21.38 -0.19
N GLU A 87 -5.17 -20.72 -1.00
CA GLU A 87 -4.07 -19.88 -0.51
C GLU A 87 -4.58 -18.75 0.39
N LEU A 88 -5.59 -18.00 -0.07
CA LEU A 88 -6.22 -16.95 0.74
C LEU A 88 -6.83 -17.51 2.02
N SER A 89 -7.50 -18.67 1.94
CA SER A 89 -8.10 -19.31 3.11
C SER A 89 -7.04 -19.78 4.11
N ASN A 90 -5.94 -20.39 3.68
CA ASN A 90 -4.87 -20.85 4.57
C ASN A 90 -4.30 -19.70 5.41
N VAL A 91 -4.17 -18.53 4.79
CA VAL A 91 -3.58 -17.34 5.40
C VAL A 91 -4.57 -16.59 6.30
N THR A 92 -5.87 -16.62 5.97
CA THR A 92 -6.89 -15.77 6.59
C THR A 92 -7.92 -16.53 7.43
N ALA A 93 -7.94 -17.87 7.37
CA ALA A 93 -8.96 -18.70 8.01
C ALA A 93 -9.03 -18.52 9.52
N LYS A 94 -7.90 -18.32 10.20
CA LYS A 94 -7.88 -18.05 11.65
C LYS A 94 -8.69 -16.79 12.01
N TYR A 95 -8.66 -15.76 11.15
CA TYR A 95 -9.40 -14.51 11.37
C TYR A 95 -10.88 -14.60 10.99
N VAL A 96 -11.24 -15.50 10.06
CA VAL A 96 -12.60 -15.60 9.51
C VAL A 96 -13.42 -16.75 10.11
N PHE A 97 -12.76 -17.83 10.57
CA PHE A 97 -13.39 -19.06 11.07
C PHE A 97 -13.14 -19.38 12.55
N GLU A 98 -12.10 -18.86 13.24
CA GLU A 98 -11.95 -19.07 14.71
C GLU A 98 -12.91 -18.22 15.55
N SER A 99 -13.79 -17.44 14.91
CA SER A 99 -14.84 -16.62 15.52
C SER A 99 -16.08 -17.41 16.00
N TYR A 100 -16.00 -18.73 16.19
CA TYR A 100 -17.07 -19.57 16.78
C TYR A 100 -17.24 -19.36 18.30
N GLY A 101 -17.26 -18.10 18.76
CA GLY A 101 -17.53 -17.76 20.16
C GLY A 101 -17.30 -16.31 20.56
N TYR A 102 -16.68 -15.48 19.70
CA TYR A 102 -16.43 -14.07 19.97
C TYR A 102 -16.97 -13.19 18.84
N GLU A 103 -17.63 -12.09 19.22
CA GLU A 103 -18.10 -11.06 18.30
C GLU A 103 -16.95 -10.56 17.42
N ILE A 104 -17.10 -10.72 16.10
CA ILE A 104 -16.14 -10.22 15.11
C ILE A 104 -16.05 -8.69 15.28
N ARG A 105 -14.91 -8.19 15.76
CA ARG A 105 -14.60 -6.77 15.59
C ARG A 105 -14.22 -6.57 14.12
N GLU A 106 -15.00 -5.77 13.39
CA GLU A 106 -14.74 -5.47 11.97
C GLU A 106 -13.28 -5.04 11.71
N GLU A 107 -12.66 -4.44 12.71
CA GLU A 107 -11.29 -3.94 12.77
C GLU A 107 -10.22 -5.02 12.60
N SER A 108 -10.46 -6.27 12.98
CA SER A 108 -9.44 -7.34 12.93
C SER A 108 -9.48 -8.18 11.63
N THR A 109 -10.40 -7.89 10.72
CA THR A 109 -10.57 -8.67 9.49
C THR A 109 -9.49 -8.33 8.46
N PRO A 110 -8.75 -9.33 7.94
CA PRO A 110 -7.77 -9.12 6.87
C PRO A 110 -8.38 -8.48 5.62
N LEU A 111 -7.56 -7.74 4.89
CA LEU A 111 -7.92 -7.11 3.64
C LEU A 111 -7.20 -7.79 2.48
N LEU A 112 -7.89 -7.83 1.35
CA LEU A 112 -7.33 -8.14 0.05
C LEU A 112 -7.06 -6.82 -0.67
N ARG A 113 -5.78 -6.51 -0.89
CA ARG A 113 -5.35 -5.47 -1.84
C ARG A 113 -5.42 -6.07 -3.23
N LEU A 114 -6.01 -5.35 -4.17
CA LEU A 114 -5.94 -5.63 -5.59
C LEU A 114 -5.34 -4.40 -6.27
N GLU A 115 -4.15 -4.58 -6.82
CA GLU A 115 -3.47 -3.61 -7.66
C GLU A 115 -3.63 -4.03 -9.11
N LYS A 116 -4.11 -3.12 -9.93
CA LYS A 116 -4.30 -3.30 -11.36
C LYS A 116 -2.99 -2.97 -12.08
N ILE A 117 -2.39 -3.96 -12.71
CA ILE A 117 -1.16 -3.82 -13.49
C ILE A 117 -1.50 -3.42 -14.92
N ASP A 118 -2.52 -4.05 -15.49
CA ASP A 118 -3.10 -3.67 -16.76
C ASP A 118 -4.59 -4.03 -16.78
N ARG A 119 -5.24 -3.95 -17.95
CA ARG A 119 -6.67 -4.25 -18.11
C ARG A 119 -7.08 -5.65 -17.63
N LYS A 120 -6.19 -6.65 -17.73
CA LYS A 120 -6.45 -8.07 -17.45
C LYS A 120 -5.47 -8.67 -16.44
N THR A 121 -4.55 -7.90 -15.89
CA THR A 121 -3.57 -8.39 -14.91
C THR A 121 -3.67 -7.63 -13.60
N PHE A 122 -3.74 -8.37 -12.50
CA PHE A 122 -3.81 -7.81 -11.14
C PHE A 122 -2.76 -8.43 -10.24
N ASN A 123 -2.13 -7.64 -9.39
CA ASN A 123 -1.41 -8.13 -8.21
C ASN A 123 -2.37 -8.15 -7.02
N ALA A 124 -2.32 -9.23 -6.24
CA ALA A 124 -3.09 -9.39 -5.03
C ALA A 124 -2.15 -9.51 -3.83
N ASP A 125 -2.50 -8.85 -2.73
CA ASP A 125 -1.79 -8.97 -1.45
C ASP A 125 -2.78 -9.05 -0.29
N ILE A 126 -2.33 -9.68 0.81
CA ILE A 126 -3.07 -9.65 2.08
C ILE A 126 -2.49 -8.59 3.00
N ILE A 127 -3.36 -7.76 3.53
CA ILE A 127 -3.04 -6.76 4.54
C ILE A 127 -3.73 -7.20 5.84
N PHE A 128 -2.93 -7.43 6.88
CA PHE A 128 -3.45 -7.70 8.21
C PHE A 128 -3.61 -6.39 8.97
N PRO A 129 -4.76 -6.15 9.63
CA PRO A 129 -4.96 -4.95 10.43
C PRO A 129 -3.91 -4.77 11.52
N GLU A 130 -3.38 -5.85 12.08
CA GLU A 130 -2.28 -5.84 13.05
C GLU A 130 -0.98 -5.24 12.47
N ASP A 131 -0.71 -5.49 11.18
CA ASP A 131 0.42 -4.87 10.47
C ASP A 131 0.14 -3.39 10.23
N VAL A 132 -1.09 -3.04 9.81
CA VAL A 132 -1.51 -1.66 9.62
C VAL A 132 -1.43 -0.88 10.92
N GLU A 133 -1.86 -1.45 12.05
CA GLU A 133 -1.77 -0.83 13.37
C GLU A 133 -0.32 -0.71 13.86
N ARG A 134 0.52 -1.73 13.62
CA ARG A 134 1.95 -1.66 13.92
C ARG A 134 2.61 -0.50 13.16
N ASP A 135 2.31 -0.39 11.88
CA ASP A 135 2.91 0.59 10.99
C ASP A 135 2.25 1.99 11.16
N ALA A 136 0.99 2.05 11.64
CA ALA A 136 0.26 3.27 11.95
C ALA A 136 0.53 3.84 13.36
N ARG A 137 1.21 3.11 14.27
CA ARG A 137 1.61 3.65 15.59
C ARG A 137 2.49 4.90 15.49
N GLU A 138 3.18 5.12 14.37
CA GLU A 138 3.91 6.37 14.10
C GLU A 138 3.03 7.54 13.63
N TYR A 139 1.75 7.30 13.26
CA TYR A 139 0.86 8.25 12.57
C TYR A 139 -0.44 8.55 13.33
N MET A 140 -0.40 8.46 14.67
CA MET A 140 -1.54 8.49 15.62
C MET A 140 -2.51 9.71 15.55
N LEU A 141 -2.35 10.67 14.64
CA LEU A 141 -3.15 11.91 14.58
C LEU A 141 -4.12 12.02 13.41
N HIS A 142 -4.15 11.08 12.45
CA HIS A 142 -5.07 11.16 11.30
C HIS A 142 -6.44 10.51 11.56
N ALA A 143 -7.49 11.10 10.98
CA ALA A 143 -8.87 10.60 11.08
C ALA A 143 -9.05 9.24 10.39
N ASP A 144 -8.38 9.02 9.25
CA ASP A 144 -8.46 7.79 8.44
C ASP A 144 -7.18 6.93 8.58
N LYS A 145 -6.93 6.48 9.82
CA LYS A 145 -5.72 5.73 10.26
C LYS A 145 -5.36 4.54 9.37
N PHE A 146 -6.37 3.93 8.76
CA PHE A 146 -6.26 2.68 8.00
C PHE A 146 -5.69 2.88 6.59
N ILE A 147 -6.17 3.90 5.86
CA ILE A 147 -5.65 4.26 4.52
C ILE A 147 -4.17 4.65 4.61
N TYR A 148 -3.81 5.41 5.64
CA TYR A 148 -2.43 5.86 5.86
C TYR A 148 -1.48 4.72 6.21
N GLY A 149 -1.89 3.76 7.06
CA GLY A 149 -1.06 2.59 7.37
C GLY A 149 -0.83 1.70 6.14
N VAL A 150 -1.81 1.57 5.24
CA VAL A 150 -1.62 0.88 3.96
C VAL A 150 -0.64 1.63 3.04
N LYS A 151 -0.73 2.97 2.97
CA LYS A 151 0.22 3.80 2.21
C LYS A 151 1.65 3.76 2.78
N ALA A 152 1.80 3.68 4.11
CA ALA A 152 3.11 3.56 4.76
C ALA A 152 3.82 2.22 4.50
N ARG A 153 3.07 1.17 4.11
CA ARG A 153 3.64 -0.13 3.75
C ARG A 153 4.55 -0.07 2.52
N PHE A 154 4.33 0.88 1.61
CA PHE A 154 5.15 1.05 0.40
C PHE A 154 6.54 1.66 0.67
N GLU A 155 6.70 2.44 1.75
CA GLU A 155 8.03 2.91 2.22
C GLU A 155 8.86 1.74 2.82
N ASN A 156 8.21 0.63 3.15
CA ASN A 156 8.79 -0.54 3.81
C ASN A 156 8.82 -1.81 2.93
N ASP A 157 8.53 -1.70 1.63
CA ASP A 157 8.65 -2.82 0.70
C ASP A 157 10.10 -3.32 0.65
N PRO A 158 10.39 -4.60 1.00
CA PRO A 158 11.75 -5.12 1.06
C PRO A 158 12.49 -5.10 -0.28
N ASP A 159 11.77 -5.30 -1.40
CA ASP A 159 12.35 -5.33 -2.73
C ASP A 159 12.68 -3.91 -3.22
N ILE A 160 11.79 -2.94 -2.96
CA ILE A 160 12.07 -1.52 -3.22
C ILE A 160 13.23 -1.06 -2.35
N ARG A 161 13.19 -1.35 -1.05
CA ARG A 161 14.27 -1.01 -0.11
C ARG A 161 15.61 -1.54 -0.59
N MET A 162 15.68 -2.81 -0.95
CA MET A 162 16.94 -3.41 -1.40
C MET A 162 17.46 -2.72 -2.67
N LYS A 163 16.58 -2.41 -3.64
CA LYS A 163 16.98 -1.72 -4.88
C LYS A 163 17.46 -0.29 -4.60
N VAL A 164 16.75 0.47 -3.76
CA VAL A 164 17.14 1.84 -3.39
C VAL A 164 18.48 1.85 -2.65
N LEU A 165 18.67 0.96 -1.67
CA LEU A 165 19.93 0.87 -0.92
C LEU A 165 21.09 0.43 -1.80
N LYS A 166 20.86 -0.47 -2.76
CA LYS A 166 21.88 -0.88 -3.74
C LYS A 166 22.30 0.27 -4.65
N LEU A 167 21.37 1.14 -5.04
CA LEU A 167 21.62 2.28 -5.93
C LEU A 167 22.23 3.48 -5.19
N LYS A 168 21.72 3.81 -3.99
CA LYS A 168 21.98 5.08 -3.30
C LYS A 168 22.78 4.94 -2.01
N GLY A 169 23.00 3.72 -1.55
CA GLY A 169 23.73 3.44 -0.32
C GLY A 169 22.94 3.73 0.95
N MET A 170 23.67 3.85 2.06
CA MET A 170 23.17 3.80 3.44
C MET A 170 23.31 5.14 4.19
N SER A 171 23.60 6.21 3.47
CA SER A 171 23.74 7.55 4.04
C SER A 171 22.52 8.39 3.72
N CYS A 172 22.08 9.22 4.67
CA CYS A 172 20.94 10.09 4.48
C CYS A 172 21.17 11.05 3.30
N ALA A 173 20.30 11.02 2.30
CA ALA A 173 20.40 11.86 1.10
C ALA A 173 20.25 13.37 1.39
N ILE A 174 19.72 13.72 2.57
CA ILE A 174 19.46 15.09 2.99
C ILE A 174 20.63 15.64 3.82
N CYS A 175 20.93 15.00 4.96
CA CYS A 175 21.92 15.52 5.92
C CYS A 175 23.26 14.77 5.91
N GLY A 176 23.38 13.69 5.13
CA GLY A 176 24.60 12.87 5.05
C GLY A 176 24.84 11.94 6.24
N PHE A 177 23.97 11.94 7.26
CA PHE A 177 24.10 11.07 8.42
C PHE A 177 24.06 9.59 8.02
N ASN A 178 24.99 8.80 8.56
CA ASN A 178 25.06 7.36 8.37
C ASN A 178 25.09 6.70 9.74
N TYR A 179 24.11 5.83 10.00
CA TYR A 179 23.93 5.20 11.31
C TYR A 179 25.06 4.22 11.64
N GLU A 180 25.51 3.41 10.68
CA GLU A 180 26.61 2.46 10.88
C GLU A 180 27.93 3.19 11.17
N ASN A 181 28.21 4.29 10.49
CA ASN A 181 29.41 5.08 10.75
C ASN A 181 29.41 5.74 12.14
N TYR A 182 28.23 6.10 12.66
CA TYR A 182 28.12 6.81 13.94
C TYR A 182 27.97 5.85 15.13
N TYR A 183 27.13 4.82 14.99
CA TYR A 183 26.78 3.88 16.06
C TYR A 183 27.48 2.52 15.93
N GLY A 184 28.13 2.23 14.80
CA GLY A 184 28.75 0.95 14.52
C GLY A 184 27.74 -0.14 14.17
N ASP A 185 28.15 -1.39 14.35
CA ASP A 185 27.42 -2.58 13.89
C ASP A 185 25.99 -2.70 14.43
N VAL A 186 25.71 -2.13 15.60
CA VAL A 186 24.36 -2.14 16.21
C VAL A 186 23.32 -1.40 15.37
N ALA A 187 23.76 -0.53 14.46
CA ALA A 187 22.90 0.21 13.54
C ALA A 187 23.18 -0.11 12.07
N ARG A 188 23.88 -1.22 11.79
CA ARG A 188 24.08 -1.73 10.43
C ARG A 188 22.72 -2.01 9.80
N GLY A 189 22.53 -1.57 8.55
CA GLY A 189 21.25 -1.75 7.87
C GLY A 189 20.17 -0.74 8.25
N TYR A 190 20.42 0.16 9.22
CA TYR A 190 19.43 1.10 9.74
C TYR A 190 19.39 2.40 8.93
N ILE A 191 18.32 2.58 8.15
CA ILE A 191 17.96 3.82 7.45
C ILE A 191 16.53 3.71 6.91
N GLN A 192 15.80 4.81 6.76
CA GLN A 192 14.43 4.82 6.22
C GLN A 192 14.44 5.07 4.71
N ILE A 193 13.47 4.50 3.98
CA ILE A 193 13.28 4.78 2.54
C ILE A 193 12.08 5.72 2.41
N HIS A 194 12.31 6.88 1.80
CA HIS A 194 11.30 7.91 1.64
C HIS A 194 10.92 8.09 0.18
N HIS A 195 9.62 8.10 -0.10
CA HIS A 195 9.06 8.40 -1.42
C HIS A 195 8.89 9.92 -1.58
N ILE A 196 9.67 10.51 -2.51
CA ILE A 196 9.83 11.95 -2.74
C ILE A 196 8.68 12.55 -3.53
N ILE A 197 8.21 11.83 -4.56
CA ILE A 197 7.17 12.33 -5.48
C ILE A 197 5.82 11.78 -5.01
N ARG A 198 4.94 12.68 -4.59
CA ARG A 198 3.54 12.40 -4.27
C ARG A 198 2.61 13.08 -5.27
N ASP A 199 3.10 13.36 -6.48
CA ASP A 199 2.32 14.05 -7.49
C ASP A 199 1.31 13.07 -8.07
N GLU A 200 0.04 13.39 -7.89
CA GLU A 200 -1.13 12.63 -8.35
C GLU A 200 -1.17 12.49 -9.88
N ASN A 201 -0.36 13.29 -10.61
CA ASN A 201 -0.32 13.34 -12.07
C ASN A 201 0.88 12.64 -12.74
N HIS A 202 1.81 12.04 -11.98
CA HIS A 202 2.94 11.25 -12.53
C HIS A 202 2.83 9.80 -12.02
N MET A 203 2.01 8.99 -12.72
CA MET A 203 1.57 7.65 -12.30
C MET A 203 1.84 6.56 -13.35
N GLU A 204 2.79 6.78 -14.26
CA GLU A 204 3.30 5.73 -15.13
C GLU A 204 4.67 5.29 -14.60
N GLU A 205 4.72 4.12 -13.94
CA GLU A 205 5.93 3.48 -13.37
C GLU A 205 6.74 4.34 -12.37
N TYR A 206 6.73 3.98 -11.09
CA TYR A 206 7.66 4.62 -10.15
C TYR A 206 9.11 4.28 -10.51
N ASP A 207 9.90 5.30 -10.79
CA ASP A 207 11.32 5.18 -11.05
C ASP A 207 12.04 5.09 -9.69
N ILE A 208 12.46 3.87 -9.34
CA ILE A 208 13.15 3.58 -8.07
C ILE A 208 14.35 4.53 -7.85
N GLU A 209 15.02 4.96 -8.93
CA GLU A 209 16.15 5.87 -8.85
C GLU A 209 15.72 7.32 -8.59
N LYS A 210 14.54 7.76 -9.04
CA LYS A 210 14.11 9.16 -8.89
C LYS A 210 13.18 9.38 -7.72
N ASP A 211 12.33 8.41 -7.45
CA ASP A 211 11.18 8.60 -6.58
C ASP A 211 11.49 8.24 -5.13
N PHE A 212 12.54 7.46 -4.87
CA PHE A 212 12.89 7.00 -3.53
C PHE A 212 14.28 7.45 -3.10
N ILE A 213 14.43 7.81 -1.83
CA ILE A 213 15.73 8.12 -1.21
C ILE A 213 15.90 7.49 0.16
N PRO A 214 17.12 7.06 0.53
CA PRO A 214 17.44 6.72 1.91
C PRO A 214 17.60 7.99 2.75
N ILE A 215 16.88 8.12 3.85
CA ILE A 215 17.00 9.24 4.80
C ILE A 215 17.00 8.77 6.26
N CYS A 216 17.63 9.53 7.14
CA CYS A 216 17.63 9.22 8.58
C CYS A 216 16.27 9.58 9.22
N GLU A 217 15.96 8.98 10.37
CA GLU A 217 14.69 9.20 11.07
C GLU A 217 14.43 10.66 11.39
N ASN A 218 15.46 11.42 11.73
CA ASN A 218 15.32 12.84 12.03
C ASN A 218 14.88 13.63 10.79
N CYS A 219 15.49 13.37 9.62
CA CYS A 219 15.08 14.04 8.38
C CYS A 219 13.71 13.54 7.91
N HIS A 220 13.45 12.23 8.04
CA HIS A 220 12.16 11.60 7.75
C HIS A 220 11.04 12.27 8.55
N GLY A 221 11.20 12.35 9.87
CA GLY A 221 10.22 12.96 10.77
C GLY A 221 9.95 14.43 10.45
N ILE A 222 10.96 15.22 10.05
CA ILE A 222 10.76 16.63 9.68
C ILE A 222 9.99 16.80 8.38
N LEU A 223 10.26 15.97 7.36
CA LEU A 223 9.49 15.98 6.11
C LEU A 223 8.04 15.58 6.37
N HIS A 224 7.82 14.51 7.15
CA HIS A 224 6.46 14.07 7.47
C HIS A 224 5.68 15.07 8.32
N ARG A 225 6.35 15.76 9.27
CA ARG A 225 5.72 16.78 10.12
C ARG A 225 5.31 18.05 9.36
N ASN A 226 5.98 18.39 8.26
CA ASN A 226 5.73 19.61 7.49
C ASN A 226 4.97 19.37 6.18
N LYS A 227 4.27 18.24 6.05
CA LYS A 227 3.47 17.94 4.85
C LYS A 227 2.40 18.97 4.56
N GLU A 228 1.76 19.55 5.57
CA GLU A 228 0.75 20.60 5.37
C GLU A 228 1.32 21.86 4.67
N ASN A 229 2.64 22.08 4.80
CA ASN A 229 3.35 23.18 4.16
C ASN A 229 4.12 22.74 2.90
N ASN A 230 3.94 21.50 2.43
CA ASN A 230 4.64 20.91 1.29
C ASN A 230 6.18 21.08 1.34
N LEU A 231 6.78 20.96 2.53
CA LEU A 231 8.24 21.06 2.66
C LEU A 231 8.92 19.94 1.85
N SER A 232 9.64 20.33 0.81
CA SER A 232 10.35 19.43 -0.07
C SER A 232 11.69 18.97 0.50
N VAL A 233 12.19 17.85 -0.03
CA VAL A 233 13.54 17.33 0.24
C VAL A 233 14.61 18.39 -0.03
N SER A 234 14.44 19.17 -1.11
CA SER A 234 15.31 20.27 -1.52
C SER A 234 15.37 21.36 -0.44
N GLU A 235 14.21 21.82 0.02
CA GLU A 235 14.11 22.89 1.01
C GLU A 235 14.69 22.46 2.36
N LEU A 236 14.39 21.24 2.82
CA LEU A 236 14.97 20.74 4.06
C LEU A 236 16.50 20.66 3.98
N LYS A 237 17.04 20.26 2.84
CA LYS A 237 18.50 20.22 2.61
C LYS A 237 19.12 21.62 2.68
N GLN A 238 18.45 22.64 2.13
CA GLN A 238 18.90 24.03 2.22
C GLN A 238 18.85 24.56 3.67
N ILE A 239 17.76 24.28 4.40
CA ILE A 239 17.62 24.68 5.81
C ILE A 239 18.77 24.13 6.65
N ILE A 240 19.09 22.84 6.48
CA ILE A 240 20.19 22.19 7.22
C ILE A 240 21.55 22.81 6.86
N LYS A 241 21.79 23.07 5.56
CA LYS A 241 23.02 23.69 5.09
C LYS A 241 23.22 25.08 5.70
N LEU A 242 22.20 25.95 5.62
CA LEU A 242 22.24 27.30 6.18
C LEU A 242 22.48 27.28 7.69
N ARG A 243 21.79 26.40 8.43
CA ARG A 243 22.00 26.25 9.87
C ARG A 243 23.41 25.77 10.22
N HIS A 244 24.01 24.92 9.39
CA HIS A 244 25.38 24.46 9.59
C HIS A 244 26.41 25.57 9.32
N GLU A 245 26.19 26.41 8.30
CA GLU A 245 27.03 27.58 8.01
C GLU A 245 26.97 28.63 9.12
N LEU A 246 25.77 28.96 9.62
CA LEU A 246 25.58 29.88 10.75
C LEU A 246 26.31 29.41 12.01
N ARG A 247 26.25 28.11 12.31
CA ARG A 247 26.96 27.53 13.46
C ARG A 247 28.48 27.55 13.33
N LYS A 248 29.01 27.64 12.11
CA LYS A 248 30.46 27.78 11.88
C LYS A 248 30.90 29.22 12.14
N THR A 249 30.14 30.20 11.65
CA THR A 249 30.43 31.63 11.87
C THR A 249 30.25 32.06 13.33
N GLU A 250 29.44 31.36 14.12
CA GLU A 250 29.29 31.60 15.57
C GLU A 250 30.43 31.00 16.41
N LYS A 251 31.27 30.13 15.82
CA LYS A 251 32.40 29.47 16.48
C LYS A 251 33.77 30.04 16.10
N GLU A 252 33.80 30.98 15.17
CA GLU A 252 34.96 31.82 14.81
C GLU A 252 34.91 33.14 15.60
#